data_AF-A0A961AM51-F1
#
_entry.id   AF-A0A961AM51-F1
#
_cell.length_a   1.000
_cell.length_b   1.000
_cell.length_c   1.000
_cell.angle_alpha   90.00
_cell.angle_beta   90.00
_cell.angle_gamma   90.00
#
_symmetry.space_group_name_H-M   'P 1'
#
loop_
_entity.id
_entity.type
_entity.pdbx_description
1 polymer ?
#
loop_
_entity_poly.entity_id
_entity_poly.type
_entity_poly.pdbx_seq_one_letter_code
_entity_poly.pdbx_strand_id
1 'polypeptide(L)'
;MPRLNPTSARSKLQSFRFADLFIEDLGWNQPASRKAIPVEHEGTAWKAQEIAQLSGFRVFEITPADAATPLPDAKTQQAIWKRITLESVENILIFLDPRRTQSLWLWMKREEKRHVARRHTFLKGQPGDLFLSKLSALVVDIAELDDHGNLPITETANRVRAGLDVEAVTKAFFRDFQSEHEKLLEEIQGIKDARDRRWYASVLLNRLMFIWFLQMKRFLDGGDVAYLQKKLEAAQEAGKNQFYSHFLRDLFFEGFAKPESKRQPCGQVPLGDIPYLNGGLFLPHGIESRIETDAL
;
A
#
# COMPACT_ATOMS: atom_id res chain seq x y z
N MET A 1 3.22 11.78 15.91
CA MET A 1 3.22 11.05 14.63
C MET A 1 2.02 10.13 14.62
N PRO A 2 0.94 10.49 13.92
CA PRO A 2 -0.22 9.65 13.76
C PRO A 2 0.22 8.55 12.82
N ARG A 3 0.27 7.34 13.32
CA ARG A 3 0.57 6.20 12.47
C ARG A 3 -0.76 5.76 11.89
N LEU A 4 -0.85 5.75 10.56
CA LEU A 4 -1.89 5.02 9.83
C LEU A 4 -2.09 3.68 10.54
N ASN A 5 -3.29 3.39 11.03
CA ASN A 5 -3.59 2.07 11.58
C ASN A 5 -3.65 1.08 10.41
N PRO A 6 -2.62 0.25 10.18
CA PRO A 6 -2.51 -0.52 8.96
C PRO A 6 -3.63 -1.58 8.87
N THR A 7 -4.11 -2.07 10.00
CA THR A 7 -5.20 -3.06 10.06
C THR A 7 -6.53 -2.43 9.66
N SER A 8 -6.86 -1.27 10.23
CA SER A 8 -8.08 -0.52 9.90
C SER A 8 -8.08 -0.06 8.44
N ALA A 9 -6.99 0.59 8.02
CA ALA A 9 -6.82 1.08 6.66
C ALA A 9 -6.88 -0.06 5.62
N ARG A 10 -6.25 -1.21 5.90
CA ARG A 10 -6.34 -2.39 5.03
C ARG A 10 -7.78 -2.89 4.91
N SER A 11 -8.50 -2.98 6.03
CA SER A 11 -9.90 -3.43 6.03
C SER A 11 -10.79 -2.52 5.18
N LYS A 12 -10.64 -1.20 5.32
CA LYS A 12 -11.42 -0.21 4.55
C LYS A 12 -11.03 -0.18 3.08
N LEU A 13 -9.75 -0.36 2.76
CA LEU A 13 -9.27 -0.52 1.38
C LEU A 13 -9.87 -1.77 0.72
N GLN A 14 -9.84 -2.93 1.40
CA GLN A 14 -10.40 -4.21 0.91
C GLN A 14 -11.93 -4.18 0.74
N SER A 15 -12.61 -3.36 1.55
CA SER A 15 -14.07 -3.18 1.49
C SER A 15 -14.50 -1.98 0.64
N PHE A 16 -13.57 -1.28 0.00
CA PHE A 16 -13.83 -0.07 -0.80
C PHE A 16 -14.60 1.01 -0.02
N ARG A 17 -14.37 1.11 1.30
CA ARG A 17 -14.91 2.16 2.16
C ARG A 17 -13.97 3.36 2.17
N PHE A 18 -13.86 4.04 1.04
CA PHE A 18 -12.87 5.09 0.85
C PHE A 18 -13.16 6.35 1.67
N ALA A 19 -14.43 6.72 1.88
CA ALA A 19 -14.77 7.82 2.77
C ALA A 19 -14.17 7.60 4.17
N ASP A 20 -14.46 6.44 4.78
CA ASP A 20 -13.96 6.07 6.11
C ASP A 20 -12.43 5.96 6.14
N LEU A 21 -11.80 5.50 5.07
CA LEU A 21 -10.35 5.43 4.94
C LEU A 21 -9.72 6.82 5.01
N PHE A 22 -10.24 7.76 4.23
CA PHE A 22 -9.72 9.12 4.19
C PHE A 22 -10.00 9.87 5.49
N ILE A 23 -11.20 9.76 6.03
CA ILE A 23 -11.62 10.53 7.21
C ILE A 23 -10.97 9.97 8.48
N GLU A 24 -11.06 8.66 8.70
CA GLU A 24 -10.68 8.08 9.99
C GLU A 24 -9.21 7.63 10.06
N ASP A 25 -8.62 7.19 8.94
CA ASP A 25 -7.24 6.67 8.95
C ASP A 25 -6.21 7.65 8.35
N LEU A 26 -6.62 8.49 7.38
CA LEU A 26 -5.73 9.50 6.77
C LEU A 26 -5.88 10.90 7.39
N GLY A 27 -6.92 11.13 8.20
CA GLY A 27 -7.13 12.41 8.89
C GLY A 27 -7.65 13.53 7.99
N TRP A 28 -8.39 13.19 6.92
CA TRP A 28 -9.03 14.17 6.04
C TRP A 28 -10.39 14.59 6.59
N ASN A 29 -10.89 15.74 6.14
CA ASN A 29 -12.15 16.29 6.58
C ASN A 29 -13.33 15.73 5.78
N GLN A 30 -14.51 15.71 6.40
CA GLN A 30 -15.75 15.42 5.68
C GLN A 30 -16.03 16.50 4.63
N PRO A 31 -16.58 16.11 3.46
CA PRO A 31 -16.96 17.06 2.43
C PRO A 31 -18.09 17.97 2.92
N ALA A 32 -18.09 19.23 2.49
CA ALA A 32 -19.14 20.19 2.86
C ALA A 32 -20.52 19.82 2.30
N SER A 33 -20.56 19.02 1.22
CA SER A 33 -21.78 18.50 0.61
C SER A 33 -21.54 17.09 0.07
N ARG A 34 -22.53 16.21 0.24
CA ARG A 34 -22.52 14.85 -0.33
C ARG A 34 -23.29 14.76 -1.66
N LYS A 35 -23.68 15.90 -2.25
CA LYS A 35 -24.43 15.93 -3.50
C LYS A 35 -23.52 15.43 -4.63
N ALA A 36 -23.95 14.36 -5.31
CA ALA A 36 -23.22 13.84 -6.46
C ALA A 36 -23.31 14.80 -7.65
N ILE A 37 -22.18 15.02 -8.32
CA ILE A 37 -22.07 15.74 -9.57
C ILE A 37 -22.34 14.75 -10.71
N PRO A 38 -23.39 14.95 -11.52
CA PRO A 38 -23.62 14.13 -12.71
C PRO A 38 -22.59 14.49 -13.78
N VAL A 39 -22.01 13.48 -14.41
CA VAL A 39 -21.07 13.62 -15.52
C VAL A 39 -21.51 12.70 -16.64
N GLU A 40 -21.56 13.18 -17.87
CA GLU A 40 -21.91 12.38 -19.04
C GLU A 40 -20.77 12.41 -20.05
N HIS A 41 -20.43 11.26 -20.61
CA HIS A 41 -19.45 11.15 -21.68
C HIS A 41 -19.83 10.00 -22.63
N GLU A 42 -19.89 10.30 -23.93
CA GLU A 42 -20.21 9.33 -24.99
C GLU A 42 -21.47 8.50 -24.69
N GLY A 43 -22.52 9.15 -24.18
CA GLY A 43 -23.81 8.53 -23.83
C GLY A 43 -23.79 7.69 -22.54
N THR A 44 -22.67 7.64 -21.83
CA THR A 44 -22.56 6.97 -20.52
C THR A 44 -22.65 7.99 -19.39
N ALA A 45 -23.59 7.79 -18.48
CA ALA A 45 -23.75 8.62 -17.29
C ALA A 45 -22.93 8.10 -16.11
N TRP A 46 -22.27 9.02 -15.42
CA TRP A 46 -21.41 8.79 -14.27
C TRP A 46 -21.84 9.70 -13.12
N LYS A 47 -21.63 9.24 -11.89
CA LYS A 47 -21.86 9.99 -10.67
C LYS A 47 -20.53 10.20 -9.97
N ALA A 48 -20.17 11.45 -9.75
CA ALA A 48 -19.01 11.83 -8.98
C ALA A 48 -19.45 12.34 -7.60
N GLN A 49 -19.18 11.57 -6.55
CA GLN A 49 -19.53 11.92 -5.19
C GLN A 49 -18.28 12.32 -4.42
N GLU A 50 -18.27 13.53 -3.85
CA GLU A 50 -17.20 13.94 -2.94
C GLU A 50 -17.25 13.09 -1.67
N ILE A 51 -16.12 12.49 -1.29
CA ILE A 51 -16.02 11.59 -0.13
C ILE A 51 -15.11 12.13 0.98
N ALA A 52 -14.18 13.02 0.65
CA ALA A 52 -13.27 13.65 1.60
C ALA A 52 -12.66 14.92 1.02
N GLN A 53 -12.22 15.83 1.88
CA GLN A 53 -11.50 17.05 1.50
C GLN A 53 -10.39 17.39 2.50
N LEU A 54 -9.36 18.08 2.04
CA LEU A 54 -8.29 18.60 2.89
C LEU A 54 -7.68 19.83 2.23
N SER A 55 -7.79 21.00 2.88
CA SER A 55 -7.09 22.22 2.45
C SER A 55 -7.26 22.59 0.96
N GLY A 56 -8.44 22.33 0.40
CA GLY A 56 -8.76 22.58 -1.01
C GLY A 56 -8.58 21.37 -1.95
N PHE A 57 -7.86 20.32 -1.52
CA PHE A 57 -7.90 19.01 -2.19
C PHE A 57 -9.23 18.32 -1.93
N ARG A 58 -9.79 17.71 -2.96
CA ARG A 58 -11.03 16.93 -2.84
C ARG A 58 -10.88 15.54 -3.43
N VAL A 59 -11.52 14.56 -2.80
CA VAL A 59 -11.54 13.18 -3.26
C VAL A 59 -12.93 12.86 -3.74
N PHE A 60 -13.05 12.35 -4.96
CA PHE A 60 -14.33 11.95 -5.55
C PHE A 60 -14.35 10.46 -5.81
N GLU A 61 -15.37 9.78 -5.31
CA GLU A 61 -15.74 8.44 -5.74
C GLU A 61 -16.58 8.54 -7.02
N ILE A 62 -16.14 7.88 -8.08
CA ILE A 62 -16.79 7.89 -9.39
C ILE A 62 -17.40 6.52 -9.67
N THR A 63 -18.72 6.49 -9.84
CA THR A 63 -19.47 5.27 -10.16
C THR A 63 -20.29 5.47 -11.44
N PRO A 64 -20.41 4.46 -12.30
CA PRO A 64 -21.32 4.54 -13.43
C PRO A 64 -22.77 4.52 -12.94
N ALA A 65 -23.67 5.18 -13.67
CA ALA A 65 -25.09 5.14 -13.38
C ALA A 65 -25.71 3.76 -13.69
N ASP A 66 -25.16 3.06 -14.68
CA ASP A 66 -25.54 1.70 -15.07
C ASP A 66 -24.56 0.67 -14.49
N ALA A 67 -25.12 -0.34 -13.81
CA ALA A 67 -24.37 -1.41 -13.16
C ALA A 67 -23.72 -2.41 -14.13
N ALA A 68 -24.05 -2.36 -15.42
CA ALA A 68 -23.36 -3.14 -16.47
C ALA A 68 -22.11 -2.43 -17.02
N THR A 69 -21.94 -1.14 -16.72
CA THR A 69 -20.83 -0.34 -17.27
C THR A 69 -19.50 -0.73 -16.61
N PRO A 70 -18.46 -1.12 -17.37
CA PRO A 70 -17.15 -1.43 -16.83
C PRO A 70 -16.41 -0.17 -16.37
N LEU A 71 -15.21 -0.33 -15.79
CA LEU A 71 -14.36 0.83 -15.50
C LEU A 71 -14.06 1.64 -16.78
N PRO A 72 -14.00 2.98 -16.69
CA PRO A 72 -13.82 3.84 -17.86
C PRO A 72 -12.42 3.69 -18.45
N ASP A 73 -12.30 3.86 -19.76
CA ASP A 73 -11.02 3.93 -20.45
C ASP A 73 -10.28 5.26 -20.19
N ALA A 74 -9.04 5.38 -20.68
CA ALA A 74 -8.23 6.57 -20.43
C ALA A 74 -8.86 7.87 -20.97
N LYS A 75 -9.61 7.79 -22.07
CA LYS A 75 -10.28 8.93 -22.71
C LYS A 75 -11.45 9.41 -21.85
N THR A 76 -12.29 8.48 -21.41
CA THR A 76 -13.44 8.73 -20.52
C THR A 76 -12.96 9.25 -19.17
N GLN A 77 -11.92 8.64 -18.58
CA GLN A 77 -11.29 9.14 -17.36
C GLN A 77 -10.85 10.60 -17.48
N GLN A 78 -10.20 10.96 -18.59
CA GLN A 78 -9.74 12.33 -18.82
C GLN A 78 -10.90 13.31 -19.02
N ALA A 79 -11.98 12.89 -19.69
CA ALA A 79 -13.18 13.71 -19.86
C ALA A 79 -13.88 13.97 -18.52
N ILE A 80 -14.03 12.94 -17.69
CA ILE A 80 -14.59 13.05 -16.34
C ILE A 80 -13.71 13.98 -15.49
N TRP A 81 -12.39 13.79 -15.52
CA TRP A 81 -11.47 14.69 -14.81
C TRP A 81 -11.59 16.14 -15.24
N LYS A 82 -11.65 16.43 -16.55
CA LYS A 82 -11.84 17.80 -17.04
C LYS A 82 -13.09 18.45 -16.48
N ARG A 83 -14.19 17.68 -16.35
CA ARG A 83 -15.45 18.18 -15.77
C ARG A 83 -15.33 18.45 -14.27
N ILE A 84 -14.69 17.56 -13.52
CA ILE A 84 -14.51 17.70 -12.06
C ILE A 84 -13.54 18.83 -11.71
N THR A 85 -12.51 19.06 -12.53
CA THR A 85 -11.56 20.15 -12.36
C THR A 85 -12.20 21.54 -12.43
N LEU A 86 -13.39 21.67 -13.04
CA LEU A 86 -14.18 22.91 -13.00
C LEU A 86 -14.74 23.22 -11.60
N GLU A 87 -14.96 22.20 -10.78
CA GLU A 87 -15.48 22.32 -9.40
C GLU A 87 -14.35 22.33 -8.37
N SER A 88 -13.26 21.61 -8.65
CA SER A 88 -12.12 21.45 -7.75
C SER A 88 -10.84 21.24 -8.53
N VAL A 89 -9.95 22.24 -8.51
CA VAL A 89 -8.67 22.21 -9.23
C VAL A 89 -7.78 21.06 -8.75
N GLU A 90 -7.68 20.91 -7.42
CA GLU A 90 -6.89 19.86 -6.78
C GLU A 90 -7.79 18.69 -6.39
N ASN A 91 -7.77 17.62 -7.20
CA ASN A 91 -8.66 16.48 -7.00
C ASN A 91 -7.99 15.12 -7.19
N ILE A 92 -8.51 14.13 -6.47
CA ILE A 92 -8.23 12.70 -6.67
C ILE A 92 -9.55 12.05 -7.07
N LEU A 93 -9.57 11.32 -8.18
CA LEU A 93 -10.74 10.55 -8.61
C LEU A 93 -10.51 9.08 -8.34
N ILE A 94 -11.50 8.42 -7.74
CA ILE A 94 -11.48 6.98 -7.45
C ILE A 94 -12.65 6.34 -8.19
N PHE A 95 -12.36 5.73 -9.32
CA PHE A 95 -13.34 5.01 -10.12
C PHE A 95 -13.58 3.63 -9.52
N LEU A 96 -14.86 3.25 -9.42
CA LEU A 96 -15.28 1.95 -8.93
C LEU A 96 -16.05 1.19 -10.00
N ASP A 97 -15.78 -0.11 -10.10
CA ASP A 97 -16.67 -0.98 -10.85
C ASP A 97 -17.99 -1.20 -10.05
N PRO A 98 -19.11 -1.46 -10.74
CA PRO A 98 -20.41 -1.66 -10.10
C PRO A 98 -20.43 -2.74 -9.01
N ARG A 99 -19.58 -3.77 -9.14
CA ARG A 99 -19.50 -4.90 -8.21
C ARG A 99 -18.55 -4.64 -7.04
N ARG A 100 -17.90 -3.47 -6.98
CA ARG A 100 -16.87 -3.12 -5.98
C ARG A 100 -15.84 -4.24 -5.80
N THR A 101 -15.31 -4.70 -6.93
CA THR A 101 -14.25 -5.70 -7.01
C THR A 101 -12.91 -5.07 -7.35
N GLN A 102 -12.92 -3.87 -7.93
CA GLN A 102 -11.72 -3.13 -8.28
C GLN A 102 -11.95 -1.60 -8.22
N SER A 103 -10.86 -0.87 -7.96
CA SER A 103 -10.84 0.59 -8.00
C SER A 103 -9.67 1.09 -8.85
N LEU A 104 -9.87 2.20 -9.54
CA LEU A 104 -8.83 2.93 -10.25
C LEU A 104 -8.73 4.33 -9.67
N TRP A 105 -7.57 4.66 -9.12
CA TRP A 105 -7.26 5.96 -8.55
C TRP A 105 -6.54 6.78 -9.59
N LEU A 106 -7.07 7.95 -9.90
CA LEU A 106 -6.51 8.91 -10.85
C LEU A 106 -6.18 10.21 -10.12
N TRP A 107 -4.93 10.63 -10.24
CA TRP A 107 -4.50 11.97 -9.88
C TRP A 107 -3.75 12.58 -11.06
N MET A 108 -4.02 13.85 -11.36
CA MET A 108 -3.42 14.55 -12.48
C MET A 108 -2.34 15.47 -11.97
N LYS A 109 -1.07 15.03 -12.08
CA LYS A 109 0.07 15.85 -11.70
C LYS A 109 0.19 17.03 -12.64
N ARG A 110 0.24 18.23 -12.10
CA ARG A 110 0.57 19.44 -12.85
C ARG A 110 2.08 19.54 -13.07
N GLU A 111 2.51 19.53 -14.32
CA GLU A 111 3.84 19.91 -14.79
C GLU A 111 3.73 21.25 -15.54
N GLU A 112 4.81 22.01 -15.64
CA GLU A 112 4.83 23.42 -16.09
C GLU A 112 3.96 23.73 -17.33
N LYS A 113 3.81 22.80 -18.27
CA LYS A 113 3.02 22.96 -19.50
C LYS A 113 1.96 21.87 -19.74
N ARG A 114 1.78 20.90 -18.84
CA ARG A 114 0.89 19.76 -19.07
C ARG A 114 0.42 19.08 -17.77
N HIS A 115 -0.68 18.34 -17.86
CA HIS A 115 -1.10 17.45 -16.79
C HIS A 115 -0.73 16.01 -17.14
N VAL A 116 -0.02 15.34 -16.24
CA VAL A 116 0.38 13.94 -16.41
C VAL A 116 -0.45 13.07 -15.48
N ALA A 117 -1.16 12.10 -16.06
CA ALA A 117 -2.02 11.18 -15.31
C ALA A 117 -1.19 10.18 -14.50
N ARG A 118 -1.51 10.04 -13.21
CA ARG A 118 -1.03 9.00 -12.31
C ARG A 118 -2.19 8.07 -12.00
N ARG A 119 -2.06 6.81 -12.40
CA ARG A 119 -3.10 5.78 -12.24
C ARG A 119 -2.62 4.68 -11.32
N HIS A 120 -3.43 4.33 -10.33
CA HIS A 120 -3.17 3.20 -9.44
C HIS A 120 -4.41 2.34 -9.33
N THR A 121 -4.27 1.04 -9.63
CA THR A 121 -5.39 0.10 -9.54
C THR A 121 -5.30 -0.68 -8.24
N PHE A 122 -6.45 -0.87 -7.59
CA PHE A 122 -6.58 -1.78 -6.47
C PHE A 122 -7.66 -2.83 -6.72
N LEU A 123 -7.29 -4.12 -6.65
CA LEU A 123 -8.21 -5.25 -6.77
C LEU A 123 -8.51 -5.85 -5.41
N LYS A 124 -9.77 -6.22 -5.18
CA LYS A 124 -10.19 -6.90 -3.95
C LYS A 124 -9.42 -8.20 -3.77
N GLY A 125 -8.92 -8.43 -2.56
CA GLY A 125 -8.17 -9.63 -2.19
C GLY A 125 -6.66 -9.56 -2.47
N GLN A 126 -6.15 -8.54 -3.18
CA GLN A 126 -4.71 -8.39 -3.35
C GLN A 126 -4.04 -7.92 -2.05
N PRO A 127 -2.76 -8.27 -1.80
CA PRO A 127 -1.99 -7.70 -0.69
C PRO A 127 -1.99 -6.17 -0.77
N GLY A 128 -2.58 -5.50 0.23
CA GLY A 128 -2.78 -4.05 0.23
C GLY A 128 -1.54 -3.25 0.60
N ASP A 129 -0.43 -3.88 0.97
CA ASP A 129 0.67 -3.25 1.70
C ASP A 129 1.43 -2.19 0.88
N LEU A 130 1.65 -2.45 -0.41
CA LEU A 130 2.24 -1.47 -1.33
C LEU A 130 1.30 -0.29 -1.62
N PHE A 131 -0.01 -0.53 -1.59
CA PHE A 131 -0.99 0.54 -1.75
C PHE A 131 -1.10 1.35 -0.45
N LEU A 132 -1.09 0.69 0.70
CA LEU A 132 -1.08 1.32 2.03
C LEU A 132 0.20 2.12 2.27
N SER A 133 1.35 1.69 1.76
CA SER A 133 2.58 2.48 1.85
C SER A 133 2.49 3.78 1.05
N LYS A 134 1.85 3.77 -0.13
CA LYS A 134 1.52 4.98 -0.90
C LYS A 134 0.55 5.88 -0.15
N LEU A 135 -0.50 5.31 0.45
CA LEU A 135 -1.48 6.05 1.24
C LEU A 135 -0.88 6.62 2.53
N SER A 136 0.15 6.01 3.10
CA SER A 136 0.80 6.50 4.33
C SER A 136 1.42 7.90 4.17
N ALA A 137 1.77 8.29 2.94
CA ALA A 137 2.24 9.64 2.63
C ALA A 137 1.10 10.69 2.64
N LEU A 138 -0.16 10.26 2.67
CA LEU A 138 -1.35 11.13 2.70
C LEU A 138 -1.88 11.39 4.12
N VAL A 139 -1.25 10.83 5.16
CA VAL A 139 -1.67 10.97 6.56
C VAL A 139 -1.43 12.40 7.06
N VAL A 140 -2.36 12.89 7.88
CA VAL A 140 -2.29 14.20 8.54
C VAL A 140 -2.22 14.03 10.06
N ASP A 141 -1.26 14.70 10.71
CA ASP A 141 -1.26 14.86 12.18
C ASP A 141 -2.11 16.05 12.58
N ILE A 142 -2.89 15.90 13.65
CA ILE A 142 -3.63 17.00 14.25
C ILE A 142 -2.70 18.12 14.74
N ALA A 143 -1.44 17.78 15.07
CA ALA A 143 -0.38 18.72 15.42
C ALA A 143 0.18 19.52 14.24
N GLU A 144 -0.15 19.15 13.00
CA GLU A 144 0.30 19.82 11.77
C GLU A 144 -0.77 20.78 11.19
N LEU A 145 -1.93 20.85 11.83
CA LEU A 145 -3.01 21.75 11.46
C LEU A 145 -2.77 23.13 12.08
N ASP A 146 -3.13 24.18 11.34
CA ASP A 146 -3.15 25.55 11.87
C ASP A 146 -4.25 25.72 12.94
N ASP A 147 -4.30 26.91 13.56
CA ASP A 147 -5.31 27.27 14.57
C ASP A 147 -6.77 27.18 14.05
N HIS A 148 -6.95 26.99 12.73
CA HIS A 148 -8.23 26.82 12.05
C HIS A 148 -8.48 25.37 11.58
N GLY A 149 -7.61 24.42 11.92
CA GLY A 149 -7.75 23.01 11.55
C GLY A 149 -7.38 22.71 10.09
N ASN A 150 -6.61 23.58 9.44
CA ASN A 150 -6.21 23.44 8.04
C ASN A 150 -4.70 23.25 7.88
N LEU A 151 -4.31 22.49 6.87
CA LEU A 151 -2.92 22.44 6.38
C LEU A 151 -2.73 23.46 5.24
N PRO A 152 -1.53 24.03 5.04
CA PRO A 152 -1.25 24.79 3.82
C PRO A 152 -1.46 23.92 2.57
N ILE A 153 -2.06 24.49 1.52
CA ILE A 153 -2.38 23.77 0.27
C ILE A 153 -1.12 23.22 -0.43
N THR A 154 0.01 23.92 -0.28
CA THR A 154 1.32 23.52 -0.80
C THR A 154 1.85 22.26 -0.13
N GLU A 155 1.66 22.13 1.18
CA GLU A 155 2.03 20.96 1.96
C GLU A 155 1.16 19.76 1.62
N THR A 156 -0.15 20.00 1.44
CA THR A 156 -1.10 18.98 0.97
C THR A 156 -0.74 18.49 -0.43
N ALA A 157 -0.41 19.40 -1.35
CA ALA A 157 0.04 19.06 -2.71
C ALA A 157 1.35 18.25 -2.72
N ASN A 158 2.30 18.59 -1.85
CA ASN A 158 3.56 17.85 -1.70
C ASN A 158 3.33 16.42 -1.21
N ARG A 159 2.38 16.21 -0.28
CA ARG A 159 1.99 14.87 0.21
C ARG A 159 1.29 14.04 -0.84
N VAL A 160 0.34 14.62 -1.57
CA VAL A 160 -0.32 13.94 -2.69
C VAL A 160 0.71 13.56 -3.74
N ARG A 161 1.68 14.43 -4.04
CA ARG A 161 2.82 14.11 -4.90
C ARG A 161 3.66 12.96 -4.31
N ALA A 162 4.03 13.00 -3.03
CA ALA A 162 4.82 11.94 -2.39
C ALA A 162 4.12 10.57 -2.39
N GLY A 163 2.80 10.53 -2.22
CA GLY A 163 2.01 9.30 -2.22
C GLY A 163 1.67 8.74 -3.60
N LEU A 164 1.42 9.62 -4.59
CA LEU A 164 0.87 9.23 -5.90
C LEU A 164 1.83 9.41 -7.09
N ASP A 165 2.95 10.13 -6.95
CA ASP A 165 3.95 10.43 -8.00
C ASP A 165 5.19 9.52 -8.00
N VAL A 166 5.07 8.26 -7.59
CA VAL A 166 6.22 7.34 -7.42
C VAL A 166 6.63 6.61 -8.73
N GLU A 167 6.23 7.13 -9.91
CA GLU A 167 6.14 6.36 -11.17
C GLU A 167 7.50 5.91 -11.76
N ALA A 168 8.58 6.70 -11.62
CA ALA A 168 9.88 6.33 -12.20
C ALA A 168 10.59 5.21 -11.40
N VAL A 169 10.47 5.25 -10.08
CA VAL A 169 11.00 4.20 -9.20
C VAL A 169 10.18 2.92 -9.34
N THR A 170 8.86 3.00 -9.57
CA THR A 170 7.98 1.82 -9.60
C THR A 170 8.03 0.97 -10.87
N LYS A 171 8.27 1.50 -12.09
CA LYS A 171 8.32 0.63 -13.29
C LYS A 171 9.59 -0.21 -13.36
N ALA A 172 10.74 0.40 -13.09
CA ALA A 172 12.01 -0.31 -12.99
C ALA A 172 11.95 -1.29 -11.80
N PHE A 173 11.52 -0.82 -10.63
CA PHE A 173 11.33 -1.68 -9.46
C PHE A 173 10.35 -2.82 -9.71
N PHE A 174 9.22 -2.61 -10.40
CA PHE A 174 8.25 -3.68 -10.65
C PHE A 174 8.80 -4.71 -11.63
N ARG A 175 9.51 -4.27 -12.68
CA ARG A 175 10.20 -5.18 -13.59
C ARG A 175 11.28 -5.98 -12.84
N ASP A 176 12.06 -5.31 -12.01
CA ASP A 176 13.13 -5.96 -11.25
C ASP A 176 12.52 -6.89 -10.17
N PHE A 177 11.44 -6.48 -9.49
CA PHE A 177 10.66 -7.30 -8.57
C PHE A 177 10.05 -8.52 -9.26
N GLN A 178 9.50 -8.38 -10.46
CA GLN A 178 8.95 -9.50 -11.23
C GLN A 178 10.06 -10.48 -11.62
N SER A 179 11.21 -9.98 -12.08
CA SER A 179 12.39 -10.79 -12.37
C SER A 179 12.87 -11.57 -11.14
N GLU A 180 13.02 -10.91 -9.99
CA GLU A 180 13.42 -11.56 -8.75
C GLU A 180 12.34 -12.53 -8.23
N HIS A 181 11.07 -12.22 -8.43
CA HIS A 181 9.96 -13.13 -8.10
C HIS A 181 9.99 -14.40 -8.95
N GLU A 182 10.25 -14.30 -10.26
CA GLU A 182 10.37 -15.45 -11.16
C GLU A 182 11.55 -16.34 -10.76
N LYS A 183 12.71 -15.75 -10.43
CA LYS A 183 13.85 -16.50 -9.89
C LYS A 183 13.51 -17.19 -8.57
N LEU A 184 12.91 -16.48 -7.62
CA LEU A 184 12.50 -17.05 -6.34
C LEU A 184 11.52 -18.20 -6.51
N LEU A 185 10.61 -18.11 -7.49
CA LEU A 185 9.64 -19.16 -7.79
C LEU A 185 10.30 -20.47 -8.23
N GLU A 186 11.39 -20.38 -9.00
CA GLU A 186 12.17 -21.53 -9.48
C GLU A 186 12.94 -22.21 -8.34
N GLU A 187 13.40 -21.43 -7.37
CA GLU A 187 14.18 -21.92 -6.22
C GLU A 187 13.30 -22.50 -5.09
N ILE A 188 12.01 -22.14 -5.02
CA ILE A 188 11.10 -22.70 -4.01
C ILE A 188 10.82 -24.18 -4.30
N GLN A 189 11.42 -25.03 -3.48
CA GLN A 189 11.17 -26.47 -3.43
C GLN A 189 10.07 -26.77 -2.39
N GLY A 190 9.60 -28.02 -2.31
CA GLY A 190 8.62 -28.43 -1.27
C GLY A 190 7.14 -28.08 -1.50
N ILE A 191 6.81 -27.11 -2.36
CA ILE A 191 5.42 -26.74 -2.67
C ILE A 191 4.97 -27.37 -4.00
N LYS A 192 4.18 -28.45 -3.91
CA LYS A 192 3.72 -29.22 -5.09
C LYS A 192 2.75 -28.42 -5.97
N ASP A 193 1.83 -27.66 -5.38
CA ASP A 193 0.87 -26.86 -6.13
C ASP A 193 1.52 -25.58 -6.67
N ALA A 194 1.42 -25.37 -7.97
CA ALA A 194 2.04 -24.23 -8.66
C ALA A 194 1.42 -22.88 -8.26
N ARG A 195 0.13 -22.85 -7.89
CA ARG A 195 -0.55 -21.62 -7.44
C ARG A 195 -0.12 -21.27 -6.03
N ASP A 196 -0.06 -22.25 -5.14
CA ASP A 196 0.43 -22.07 -3.77
C ASP A 196 1.90 -21.62 -3.77
N ARG A 197 2.74 -22.20 -4.63
CA ARG A 197 4.15 -21.80 -4.76
C ARG A 197 4.30 -20.37 -5.23
N ARG A 198 3.51 -19.96 -6.23
CA ARG A 198 3.48 -18.57 -6.72
C ARG A 198 3.00 -17.60 -5.66
N TRP A 199 1.97 -18.00 -4.92
CA TRP A 199 1.46 -17.19 -3.83
C TRP A 199 2.50 -17.06 -2.71
N TYR A 200 3.20 -18.15 -2.38
CA TYR A 200 4.24 -18.17 -1.37
C TYR A 200 5.42 -17.25 -1.72
N ALA A 201 5.93 -17.34 -2.95
CA ALA A 201 6.98 -16.46 -3.47
C ALA A 201 6.60 -14.97 -3.31
N SER A 202 5.35 -14.63 -3.65
CA SER A 202 4.82 -13.28 -3.47
C SER A 202 4.77 -12.85 -2.01
N VAL A 203 4.38 -13.73 -1.08
CA VAL A 203 4.34 -13.43 0.36
C VAL A 203 5.74 -13.19 0.91
N LEU A 204 6.69 -14.06 0.57
CA LEU A 204 8.07 -13.97 1.04
C LEU A 204 8.77 -12.70 0.51
N LEU A 205 8.64 -12.41 -0.78
CA LEU A 205 9.27 -11.23 -1.37
C LEU A 205 8.66 -9.92 -0.82
N ASN A 206 7.35 -9.89 -0.56
CA ASN A 206 6.69 -8.77 0.10
C ASN A 206 7.17 -8.58 1.54
N ARG A 207 7.40 -9.66 2.30
CA ARG A 207 7.98 -9.59 3.66
C ARG A 207 9.39 -9.01 3.63
N LEU A 208 10.24 -9.48 2.72
CA LEU A 208 11.61 -8.96 2.56
C LEU A 208 11.62 -7.48 2.16
N MET A 209 10.76 -7.09 1.23
CA MET A 209 10.56 -5.68 0.88
C MET A 209 10.13 -4.85 2.08
N PHE A 210 9.19 -5.34 2.88
CA PHE A 210 8.70 -4.61 4.04
C PHE A 210 9.83 -4.37 5.06
N ILE A 211 10.68 -5.38 5.29
CA ILE A 211 11.84 -5.26 6.18
C ILE A 211 12.85 -4.26 5.62
N TRP A 212 13.11 -4.29 4.32
CA TRP A 212 13.94 -3.30 3.66
C TRP A 212 13.40 -1.86 3.87
N PHE A 213 12.07 -1.65 3.84
CA PHE A 213 11.52 -0.34 4.18
C PHE A 213 11.75 0.04 5.65
N LEU A 214 11.64 -0.90 6.59
CA LEU A 214 11.91 -0.65 8.01
C LEU A 214 13.38 -0.26 8.25
N GLN A 215 14.31 -0.98 7.61
CA GLN A 215 15.74 -0.72 7.76
C GLN A 215 16.12 0.65 7.16
N MET A 216 15.57 1.01 5.99
CA MET A 216 15.78 2.34 5.39
C MET A 216 15.21 3.47 6.25
N LYS A 217 14.11 3.21 6.97
CA LYS A 217 13.53 4.14 7.94
C LYS A 217 14.24 4.13 9.30
N ARG A 218 15.34 3.39 9.45
CA ARG A 218 16.11 3.26 10.69
C ARG A 218 15.27 2.74 11.87
N PHE A 219 14.32 1.85 11.59
CA PHE A 219 13.48 1.21 12.61
C PHE A 219 14.01 -0.14 13.10
N LEU A 220 15.12 -0.62 12.56
CA LEU A 220 15.71 -1.90 12.95
C LEU A 220 17.05 -1.66 13.63
N ASP A 221 17.27 -2.33 14.74
CA ASP A 221 18.53 -2.55 15.45
C ASP A 221 19.40 -1.28 15.57
N GLY A 222 18.91 -0.30 16.35
CA GLY A 222 19.63 0.97 16.53
C GLY A 222 19.70 1.87 15.29
N GLY A 223 18.84 1.61 14.30
CA GLY A 223 18.76 2.39 13.07
C GLY A 223 19.63 1.87 11.92
N ASP A 224 19.91 0.58 11.91
CA ASP A 224 20.73 -0.09 10.92
C ASP A 224 20.06 -0.14 9.54
N VAL A 225 20.64 0.61 8.60
CA VAL A 225 20.20 0.64 7.20
C VAL A 225 20.68 -0.57 6.40
N ALA A 226 21.60 -1.37 6.93
CA ALA A 226 22.12 -2.58 6.30
C ALA A 226 21.71 -3.87 7.04
N TYR A 227 20.64 -3.80 7.84
CA TYR A 227 20.20 -4.87 8.74
C TYR A 227 20.13 -6.25 8.06
N LEU A 228 19.38 -6.39 6.95
CA LEU A 228 19.24 -7.69 6.28
C LEU A 228 20.57 -8.23 5.75
N GLN A 229 21.45 -7.39 5.19
CA GLN A 229 22.77 -7.82 4.74
C GLN A 229 23.63 -8.35 5.88
N LYS A 230 23.72 -7.60 6.99
CA LYS A 230 24.54 -8.04 8.14
C LYS A 230 24.02 -9.32 8.77
N LYS A 231 22.69 -9.48 8.86
CA LYS A 231 22.09 -10.71 9.38
C LYS A 231 22.25 -11.89 8.42
N LEU A 232 22.30 -11.64 7.12
CA LEU A 232 22.67 -12.65 6.11
C LEU A 232 24.10 -13.13 6.30
N GLU A 233 25.05 -12.20 6.42
CA GLU A 233 26.46 -12.51 6.67
C GLU A 233 26.62 -13.32 7.96
N ALA A 234 26.01 -12.87 9.07
CA ALA A 234 26.04 -13.58 10.35
C ALA A 234 25.40 -14.98 10.26
N ALA A 235 24.31 -15.14 9.52
CA ALA A 235 23.68 -16.46 9.32
C ALA A 235 24.53 -17.40 8.46
N GLN A 236 25.22 -16.87 7.45
CA GLN A 236 26.15 -17.64 6.62
C GLN A 236 27.36 -18.12 7.42
N GLU A 237 27.86 -17.32 8.36
CA GLU A 237 28.90 -17.72 9.31
C GLU A 237 28.42 -18.81 10.28
N ALA A 238 27.16 -18.74 10.71
CA ALA A 238 26.56 -19.73 11.61
C ALA A 238 26.30 -21.11 10.96
N GLY A 239 26.07 -21.15 9.64
CA GLY A 239 25.95 -22.41 8.90
C GLY A 239 25.22 -22.29 7.56
N LYS A 240 25.28 -23.36 6.75
CA LYS A 240 24.56 -23.41 5.47
C LYS A 240 23.05 -23.43 5.69
N ASN A 241 22.32 -22.71 4.83
CA ASN A 241 20.85 -22.65 4.78
C ASN A 241 20.17 -22.13 6.06
N GLN A 242 20.91 -21.42 6.93
CA GLN A 242 20.38 -20.91 8.21
C GLN A 242 19.60 -19.60 8.07
N PHE A 243 19.82 -18.84 6.99
CA PHE A 243 19.23 -17.50 6.86
C PHE A 243 17.71 -17.53 6.76
N TYR A 244 17.15 -18.37 5.88
CA TYR A 244 15.70 -18.49 5.75
C TYR A 244 15.11 -19.36 6.87
N SER A 245 15.61 -20.59 7.03
CA SER A 245 15.05 -21.61 7.93
C SER A 245 15.03 -21.20 9.40
N HIS A 246 15.98 -20.36 9.84
CA HIS A 246 16.08 -19.91 11.23
C HIS A 246 15.87 -18.40 11.32
N PHE A 247 16.80 -17.59 10.78
CA PHE A 247 16.78 -16.15 11.03
C PHE A 247 15.51 -15.44 10.51
N LEU A 248 15.14 -15.61 9.24
CA LEU A 248 13.97 -14.91 8.68
C LEU A 248 12.67 -15.40 9.32
N ARG A 249 12.54 -16.69 9.61
CA ARG A 249 11.37 -17.23 10.29
C ARG A 249 11.23 -16.68 11.71
N ASP A 250 12.31 -16.66 12.47
CA ASP A 250 12.34 -16.06 13.80
C ASP A 250 12.01 -14.58 13.74
N LEU A 251 12.58 -13.86 12.77
CA LEU A 251 12.31 -12.44 12.54
C LEU A 251 10.81 -12.20 12.23
N PHE A 252 10.19 -13.02 11.40
CA PHE A 252 8.77 -12.89 11.06
C PHE A 252 7.87 -13.23 12.27
N PHE A 253 8.03 -14.44 12.81
CA PHE A 253 7.04 -15.05 13.71
C PHE A 253 7.27 -14.77 15.19
N GLU A 254 8.53 -14.58 15.59
CA GLU A 254 8.87 -14.20 16.96
C GLU A 254 9.11 -12.70 17.06
N GLY A 255 9.86 -12.12 16.12
CA GLY A 255 10.20 -10.70 16.10
C GLY A 255 9.02 -9.79 15.85
N PHE A 256 8.50 -9.81 14.62
CA PHE A 256 7.47 -8.86 14.17
C PHE A 256 6.05 -9.26 14.57
N ALA A 257 5.79 -10.56 14.79
CA ALA A 257 4.46 -11.06 15.13
C ALA A 257 4.18 -11.14 16.65
N LYS A 258 5.16 -10.90 17.52
CA LYS A 258 4.95 -10.88 18.99
C LYS A 258 5.47 -9.60 19.67
N PRO A 259 4.80 -9.12 20.73
CA PRO A 259 5.35 -8.10 21.62
C PRO A 259 6.66 -8.57 22.26
N GLU A 260 7.58 -7.66 22.52
CA GLU A 260 8.90 -7.95 23.10
C GLU A 260 8.84 -8.84 24.36
N SER A 261 7.90 -8.53 25.27
CA SER A 261 7.68 -9.30 26.51
C SER A 261 7.22 -10.75 26.30
N LYS A 262 6.80 -11.11 25.08
CA LYS A 262 6.32 -12.45 24.72
C LYS A 262 7.25 -13.18 23.74
N ARG A 263 8.37 -12.57 23.36
CA ARG A 263 9.34 -13.18 22.44
C ARG A 263 10.10 -14.28 23.17
N GLN A 264 10.30 -15.40 22.50
CA GLN A 264 11.21 -16.43 22.99
C GLN A 264 12.62 -16.17 22.44
N PRO A 265 13.68 -16.66 23.09
CA PRO A 265 15.02 -16.62 22.53
C PRO A 265 15.04 -17.33 21.17
N CYS A 266 15.56 -16.65 20.15
CA CYS A 266 15.52 -17.08 18.75
C CYS A 266 16.94 -17.39 18.26
N GLY A 267 17.13 -18.58 17.66
CA GLY A 267 18.32 -18.98 16.89
C GLY A 267 19.70 -18.65 17.49
N GLN A 268 20.73 -18.77 16.64
CA GLN A 268 22.09 -18.32 16.97
C GLN A 268 22.34 -16.85 16.58
N VAL A 269 21.55 -16.33 15.64
CA VAL A 269 21.67 -14.95 15.14
C VAL A 269 20.65 -14.07 15.87
N PRO A 270 21.09 -13.12 16.71
CA PRO A 270 20.18 -12.28 17.48
C PRO A 270 19.41 -11.31 16.57
N LEU A 271 18.10 -11.17 16.82
CA LEU A 271 17.23 -10.26 16.08
C LEU A 271 17.58 -8.78 16.31
N GLY A 272 18.13 -8.44 17.47
CA GLY A 272 18.39 -7.05 17.86
C GLY A 272 17.14 -6.29 18.28
N ASP A 273 17.23 -4.97 18.34
CA ASP A 273 16.08 -4.10 18.69
C ASP A 273 15.13 -3.94 17.49
N ILE A 274 13.97 -4.59 17.53
CA ILE A 274 13.01 -4.58 16.43
C ILE A 274 11.58 -4.32 16.93
N PRO A 275 10.76 -3.57 16.15
CA PRO A 275 9.41 -3.21 16.55
C PRO A 275 8.46 -4.40 16.48
N TYR A 276 7.43 -4.38 17.31
CA TYR A 276 6.28 -5.27 17.15
C TYR A 276 5.30 -4.70 16.12
N LEU A 277 4.83 -5.53 15.17
CA LEU A 277 4.00 -5.10 14.04
C LEU A 277 2.59 -5.71 14.02
N ASN A 278 2.09 -6.19 15.16
CA ASN A 278 0.75 -6.78 15.29
C ASN A 278 0.46 -7.94 14.32
N GLY A 279 1.51 -8.58 13.78
CA GLY A 279 1.40 -9.84 13.05
C GLY A 279 0.79 -9.80 11.64
N GLY A 280 0.29 -8.70 11.09
CA GLY A 280 -0.44 -8.73 9.80
C GLY A 280 0.26 -9.51 8.66
N LEU A 281 1.34 -8.96 8.10
CA LEU A 281 2.12 -9.58 7.02
C LEU A 281 3.03 -10.73 7.52
N PHE A 282 3.33 -10.72 8.82
CA PHE A 282 4.36 -11.57 9.44
C PHE A 282 3.79 -12.74 10.23
N LEU A 283 2.46 -12.92 10.27
CA LEU A 283 1.84 -14.13 10.80
C LEU A 283 2.10 -15.32 9.87
N PRO A 284 2.14 -16.55 10.42
CA PRO A 284 2.27 -17.77 9.61
C PRO A 284 1.21 -17.83 8.51
N HIS A 285 1.66 -18.04 7.28
CA HIS A 285 0.76 -18.24 6.15
C HIS A 285 0.18 -19.66 6.19
N GLY A 286 -1.04 -19.84 5.68
CA GLY A 286 -1.69 -21.16 5.66
C GLY A 286 -0.90 -22.23 4.87
N ILE A 287 -0.06 -21.79 3.93
CA ILE A 287 0.88 -22.63 3.17
C ILE A 287 2.06 -23.06 4.06
N GLU A 288 2.62 -22.15 4.87
CA GLU A 288 3.74 -22.42 5.80
C GLU A 288 3.35 -23.38 6.93
N SER A 289 2.04 -23.53 7.19
CA SER A 289 1.51 -24.52 8.14
C SER A 289 1.35 -25.91 7.54
N ARG A 290 1.52 -26.07 6.21
CA ARG A 290 1.24 -27.31 5.45
C ARG A 290 2.49 -27.93 4.82
N ILE A 291 3.67 -27.32 5.00
CA ILE A 291 4.94 -27.76 4.40
C ILE A 291 5.90 -28.18 5.53
N GLU A 292 6.64 -29.28 5.32
CA GLU A 292 7.73 -29.69 6.22
C GLU A 292 8.91 -28.73 6.13
N THR A 293 9.42 -28.36 7.30
CA THR A 293 10.28 -27.20 7.60
C THR A 293 11.60 -27.14 6.80
N ASP A 294 12.06 -28.26 6.26
CA ASP A 294 13.36 -28.40 5.57
C ASP A 294 13.25 -28.33 4.04
N ALA A 295 12.05 -28.12 3.51
CA ALA A 295 11.79 -28.18 2.06
C ALA A 295 11.85 -26.82 1.34
N LEU A 296 12.18 -25.73 2.05
CA LEU A 296 12.21 -24.33 1.55
C LEU A 296 13.59 -23.68 1.70
#